data_AF-A0A356X4N1-F1
#
_entry.id   AF-A0A356X4N1-F1
#
_cell.length_a   1.000
_cell.length_b   1.000
_cell.length_c   1.000
_cell.angle_alpha   90.00
_cell.angle_beta   90.00
_cell.angle_gamma   90.00
#
_symmetry.space_group_name_H-M   'P 1'
#
loop_
_entity.id
_entity.type
_entity.pdbx_description
1 polymer ?
#
loop_
_entity_poly.entity_id
_entity_poly.type
_entity_poly.pdbx_seq_one_letter_code
_entity_poly.pdbx_strand_id
1 'polypeptide(L)' 'LPYRTLLMCTGDMGFTQSKKYDLEVWSPGQKRWLEVSSCSNFESFQA' A
#
# COMPACT_ATOMS: atom_id res chain seq x y z
N LEU A 1 -11.27 -1.65 12.87
CA LEU A 1 -10.01 -2.41 13.08
C LEU A 1 -8.88 -1.41 13.19
N PRO A 2 -7.92 -1.55 14.11
CA PRO A 2 -6.72 -0.71 14.12
C PRO A 2 -5.96 -0.89 12.81
N TYR A 3 -5.76 0.20 12.08
CA TYR A 3 -5.05 0.21 10.81
C TYR A 3 -4.04 1.34 10.77
N ARG A 4 -3.06 1.22 9.89
CA ARG A 4 -2.13 2.29 9.53
C ARG A 4 -2.07 2.45 8.01
N THR A 5 -1.71 3.63 7.57
CA THR A 5 -1.48 3.94 6.16
C THR A 5 0.02 4.08 5.95
N LEU A 6 0.56 3.34 4.99
CA LEU A 6 1.95 3.40 4.59
C LEU A 6 2.04 4.07 3.22
N LEU A 7 2.85 5.13 3.11
CA LEU A 7 3.23 5.67 1.81
C LEU A 7 4.45 4.89 1.31
N MET A 8 4.32 4.26 0.15
CA MET A 8 5.39 3.43 -0.38
C MET A 8 6.57 4.27 -0.87
N CYS A 9 7.78 3.78 -0.62
CA CYS A 9 8.98 4.37 -1.21
C CYS A 9 9.03 4.06 -2.71
N THR A 10 9.71 4.91 -3.47
CA THR A 10 9.77 4.78 -4.94
C THR A 10 10.35 3.46 -5.43
N GLY A 11 11.23 2.83 -4.66
CA GLY A 11 11.85 1.55 -5.03
C GLY A 11 10.96 0.32 -4.83
N ASP A 12 9.86 0.44 -4.07
CA ASP A 12 8.92 -0.65 -3.78
C ASP A 12 7.53 -0.40 -4.41
N MET A 13 7.45 0.60 -5.30
CA MET A 13 6.28 0.83 -6.14
C MET A 13 6.29 -0.08 -7.36
N GLY A 14 5.11 -0.52 -7.78
CA GLY A 14 4.97 -1.26 -9.04
C GLY A 14 5.37 -0.41 -10.24
N PHE A 15 5.87 -1.05 -11.31
CA PHE A 15 6.45 -0.39 -12.49
C PHE A 15 5.62 0.76 -13.07
N THR A 16 4.30 0.66 -13.00
CA THR A 16 3.36 1.60 -13.62
C THR A 16 2.85 2.67 -12.67
N GLN A 17 3.22 2.62 -11.39
CA GLN A 17 2.61 3.42 -10.32
C GLN A 17 3.39 4.71 -10.11
N SER A 18 2.72 5.86 -10.19
CA SER A 18 3.30 7.16 -9.82
C SER A 18 3.26 7.41 -8.32
N LYS A 19 2.26 6.84 -7.62
CA LYS A 19 2.09 6.93 -6.17
C LYS A 19 1.32 5.73 -5.65
N LYS A 20 1.77 5.14 -4.53
CA LYS A 20 1.11 4.00 -3.88
C LYS A 20 0.97 4.19 -2.38
N TYR A 21 -0.20 3.85 -1.85
CA TYR A 21 -0.49 3.76 -0.43
C TYR A 21 -0.99 2.36 -0.06
N ASP A 22 -0.39 1.78 0.96
CA ASP A 22 -0.85 0.51 1.54
C ASP A 22 -1.59 0.75 2.85
N LEU A 23 -2.74 0.11 2.97
CA LEU A 23 -3.52 0.04 4.20
C LEU A 23 -3.20 -1.28 4.86
N GLU A 24 -2.69 -1.21 6.08
CA GLU A 24 -2.36 -2.39 6.86
C GLU A 24 -3.17 -2.45 8.14
N VAL A 25 -3.69 -3.63 8.45
CA VAL A 25 -4.45 -3.90 9.67
C VAL A 25 -3.57 -4.67 10.65
N TRP A 26 -3.66 -4.34 11.94
CA TRP A 26 -2.95 -5.08 12.98
C TRP A 26 -3.56 -6.49 13.14
N SER A 27 -2.72 -7.53 12.96
CA SER A 27 -3.10 -8.91 13.19
C SER A 27 -2.62 -9.36 14.57
N PRO A 28 -3.50 -9.48 15.58
CA PRO A 28 -3.09 -9.90 16.93
C PRO A 28 -2.55 -11.34 16.96
N GLY A 29 -3.04 -12.22 16.07
CA GLY A 29 -2.56 -13.61 15.97
C GLY A 29 -1.14 -13.72 15.41
N GLN A 30 -0.75 -12.82 14.51
CA GLN A 30 0.60 -12.81 13.91
C GLN A 30 1.53 -11.75 14.53
N LYS A 31 1.01 -10.92 15.44
CA LYS A 31 1.72 -9.79 16.08
C LYS A 31 2.44 -8.89 15.08
N ARG A 32 1.80 -8.62 13.93
CA ARG A 32 2.32 -7.74 12.89
C ARG A 32 1.20 -7.06 12.12
N TRP A 33 1.55 -6.00 11.41
CA TRP A 33 0.69 -5.37 10.43
C TRP A 33 0.66 -6.21 9.15
N LEU A 34 -0.54 -6.37 8.58
CA LEU A 34 -0.75 -7.10 7.33
C LEU A 34 -1.43 -6.17 6.33
N GLU A 35 -0.89 -6.13 5.12
CA GLU A 35 -1.53 -5.44 4.00
C GLU A 35 -2.92 -6.05 3.75
N VAL A 36 -3.92 -5.18 3.68
CA VAL A 36 -5.30 -5.56 3.36
C VAL A 36 -5.84 -4.83 2.12
N SER A 37 -5.19 -3.74 1.71
CA SER A 37 -5.55 -2.97 0.53
C SER A 37 -4.38 -2.13 0.05
N SER A 38 -4.27 -1.96 -1.26
CA SER A 38 -3.31 -1.08 -1.93
C SER A 38 -4.06 -0.12 -2.84
N CYS A 39 -3.77 1.17 -2.72
CA CYS A 39 -4.31 2.23 -3.57
C CYS A 39 -3.18 2.88 -4.37
N SER A 40 -3.26 2.77 -5.71
CA SER A 40 -2.22 3.27 -6.61
C SER A 40 -2.78 4.28 -7.60
N ASN A 41 -1.98 5.30 -7.91
CA ASN A 41 -2.22 6.21 -9.02
C ASN A 41 -1.28 5.85 -10.18
N PHE A 42 -1.82 5.76 -11.38
CA PHE A 42 -1.09 5.44 -12.61
C PHE A 42 -1.02 6.64 -13.56
N GLU A 43 -1.65 7.76 -13.22
CA GLU A 43 -1.76 8.96 -14.07
C GLU A 43 -2.17 8.58 -15.49
N SER A 44 -1.42 9.01 -16.51
CA SER A 44 -1.68 8.69 -17.91
C SER A 44 -0.98 7.42 -18.39
N PHE A 45 -0.31 6.66 -17.53
CA PHE A 45 0.47 5.48 -17.94
C PHE A 45 -0.40 4.39 -18.59
N GLN A 46 -1.68 4.29 -18.18
CA GLN A 46 -2.61 3.23 -18.61
C GLN A 46 -3.81 3.74 -19.43
N ALA A 47 -3.85 5.04 -19.75
CA ALA A 47 -4.99 5.68 -20.41
C ALA A 47 -5.15 5.29 -21.89
#